data_AF-A0A5B1BDS6-F1
#
_entry.id   AF-A0A5B1BDS6-F1
#
_cell.length_a   1.000
_cell.length_b   1.000
_cell.length_c   1.000
_cell.angle_alpha   90.00
_cell.angle_beta   90.00
_cell.angle_gamma   90.00
#
_symmetry.space_group_name_H-M   'P 1'
#
loop_
_entity.id
_entity.type
_entity.pdbx_description
1 polymer ?
#
loop_
_entity_poly.entity_id
_entity_poly.type
_entity_poly.pdbx_seq_one_letter_code
_entity_poly.pdbx_strand_id
1 'polypeptide(L)'
;MKQIKRITVLSTVLSILCLLSISCSQEDILEEKLNESSFYLKNVDGSLIDKIEPELISPIYEDLKSNGKINEAVSFLKNYNDKGKYIGDVSDVDIVKASNPSFYYGVHLQNTGWIYGNDSSVDVTPSYYTFGTTGEHRRLEAFYLILNNTNICYESHLQNIGWNQGVSCNGSITGTTGESRRMEAIKISLDSGVGFVLYQAHLAGTGWESGWAYNGDVSGTIGQSRRLEAFRLRFLLY
;
A
#
# COMPACT_ATOMS: atom_id res chain seq x y z
N MET A 1 11.12 -39.29 26.49
CA MET A 1 9.87 -38.54 26.79
C MET A 1 10.16 -37.45 27.81
N LYS A 2 10.21 -36.18 27.38
CA LYS A 2 10.17 -35.03 28.29
C LYS A 2 9.30 -33.96 27.63
N GLN A 3 8.39 -33.45 28.43
CA GLN A 3 7.12 -32.85 28.02
C GLN A 3 7.25 -31.43 27.46
N ILE A 4 6.38 -31.17 26.49
CA ILE A 4 6.02 -29.88 25.92
C ILE A 4 5.20 -29.10 26.97
N LYS A 5 5.60 -27.88 27.30
CA LYS A 5 4.77 -26.96 28.10
C LYS A 5 3.97 -26.05 27.16
N ARG A 6 2.63 -26.22 27.18
CA ARG A 6 1.64 -25.26 26.67
C ARG A 6 1.44 -24.17 27.72
N ILE A 7 1.35 -22.91 27.30
CA ILE A 7 0.91 -21.79 28.15
C ILE A 7 -0.54 -21.46 27.77
N THR A 8 -1.41 -21.52 28.77
CA THR A 8 -2.86 -21.29 28.66
C THR A 8 -3.19 -19.84 29.04
N VAL A 9 -4.11 -19.26 28.27
CA VAL A 9 -4.77 -17.96 28.45
C VAL A 9 -5.53 -17.91 29.79
N LEU A 10 -5.43 -16.80 30.53
CA LEU A 10 -6.33 -16.52 31.66
C LEU A 10 -6.98 -15.14 31.50
N SER A 11 -8.30 -15.18 31.36
CA SER A 11 -9.24 -14.05 31.38
C SER A 11 -9.58 -13.68 32.81
N THR A 12 -9.56 -12.39 33.15
CA THR A 12 -10.40 -11.83 34.23
C THR A 12 -10.82 -10.40 33.90
N VAL A 13 -12.13 -10.23 33.73
CA VAL A 13 -12.87 -8.96 33.73
C VAL A 13 -13.11 -8.54 35.18
N LEU A 14 -12.74 -7.31 35.57
CA LEU A 14 -13.46 -6.61 36.63
C LEU A 14 -13.40 -5.09 36.44
N SER A 15 -14.60 -4.56 36.28
CA SER A 15 -15.09 -3.19 36.11
C SER A 15 -14.75 -2.23 37.25
N ILE A 16 -14.34 -1.00 36.91
CA ILE A 16 -14.73 0.22 37.64
C ILE A 16 -15.10 1.29 36.61
N LEU A 17 -16.39 1.59 36.55
CA LEU A 17 -17.00 2.74 35.88
C LEU A 17 -17.05 3.88 36.90
N CYS A 18 -16.39 5.02 36.66
CA CYS A 18 -16.78 6.28 37.29
C CYS A 18 -16.55 7.43 36.31
N LEU A 19 -17.67 8.08 35.98
CA LEU A 19 -17.81 9.20 35.07
C LEU A 19 -17.19 10.46 35.66
N LEU A 20 -16.57 11.31 34.83
CA LEU A 20 -16.95 12.72 34.66
C LEU A 20 -16.27 13.28 33.40
N SER A 21 -17.14 13.73 32.50
CA SER A 21 -16.92 14.41 31.24
C SER A 21 -15.97 15.61 31.32
N ILE A 22 -15.02 15.73 30.38
CA ILE A 22 -14.66 16.93 29.61
C ILE A 22 -13.70 16.51 28.47
N SER A 23 -13.96 17.06 27.28
CA SER A 23 -13.22 17.01 26.00
C SER A 23 -13.03 15.64 25.32
N CYS A 24 -14.03 15.32 24.48
CA CYS A 24 -13.82 14.56 23.25
C CYS A 24 -12.89 15.36 22.32
N SER A 25 -11.63 14.93 22.22
CA SER A 25 -10.74 15.17 21.08
C SER A 25 -9.81 13.95 21.01
N GLN A 26 -10.38 12.88 20.48
CA GLN A 26 -9.77 11.59 20.27
C GLN A 26 -8.91 11.65 19.00
N GLU A 27 -7.87 12.48 19.01
CA GLU A 27 -6.98 12.67 17.84
C GLU A 27 -5.48 12.72 18.16
N ASP A 28 -5.04 12.80 19.41
CA ASP A 28 -3.60 12.89 19.73
C ASP A 28 -3.17 11.94 20.86
N ILE A 29 -3.48 10.66 20.73
CA ILE A 29 -2.95 9.63 21.62
C ILE A 29 -2.30 8.53 20.78
N LEU A 30 -0.97 8.63 20.71
CA LEU A 30 -0.04 7.53 20.51
C LEU A 30 -0.11 6.88 19.11
N GLU A 31 0.51 7.53 18.12
CA GLU A 31 1.50 6.78 17.33
C GLU A 31 2.61 6.34 18.30
N GLU A 32 2.29 5.29 19.05
CA GLU A 32 3.24 4.46 19.74
C GLU A 32 4.27 4.06 18.68
N LYS A 33 5.48 4.61 18.80
CA LYS A 33 6.66 4.20 18.02
C LYS A 33 6.80 2.70 18.16
N LEU A 34 6.13 1.96 17.26
CA LEU A 34 6.35 0.56 17.06
C LEU A 34 7.79 0.46 16.59
N ASN A 35 8.61 -0.10 17.46
CA ASN A 35 9.84 -0.78 17.09
C ASN A 35 9.42 -1.95 16.16
N GLU A 36 9.06 -1.63 14.92
CA GLU A 36 8.60 -2.59 13.92
C GLU A 36 9.77 -3.52 13.64
N SER A 37 9.55 -4.79 13.94
CA SER A 37 10.45 -5.90 13.69
C SER A 37 11.06 -5.81 12.30
N SER A 38 12.32 -5.40 12.23
CA SER A 38 13.06 -5.41 10.98
C SER A 38 13.15 -6.83 10.47
N PHE A 39 12.61 -7.07 9.27
CA PHE A 39 12.62 -8.37 8.63
C PHE A 39 13.74 -8.42 7.59
N TYR A 40 14.65 -9.36 7.77
CA TYR A 40 15.73 -9.62 6.84
C TYR A 40 16.05 -11.11 6.81
N LEU A 41 16.57 -11.58 5.69
CA LEU A 41 16.83 -12.99 5.47
C LEU A 41 18.21 -13.36 6.03
N LYS A 42 18.29 -14.57 6.60
CA LYS A 42 19.53 -15.12 7.15
C LYS A 42 19.82 -16.49 6.54
N ASN A 43 21.10 -16.76 6.32
CA ASN A 43 21.60 -18.09 6.03
C ASN A 43 21.38 -19.02 7.24
N VAL A 44 21.55 -20.33 7.03
CA VAL A 44 21.42 -21.35 8.08
C VAL A 44 22.40 -21.11 9.24
N ASP A 45 23.56 -20.53 8.96
CA ASP A 45 24.57 -20.15 9.96
C ASP A 45 24.26 -18.86 10.72
N GLY A 46 23.14 -18.19 10.39
CA GLY A 46 22.70 -16.94 11.01
C GLY A 46 23.28 -15.67 10.39
N SER A 47 24.16 -15.76 9.39
CA SER A 47 24.67 -14.60 8.65
C SER A 47 23.57 -13.98 7.77
N LEU A 48 23.64 -12.66 7.50
CA LEU A 48 22.70 -11.97 6.63
C LEU A 48 22.82 -12.46 5.18
N ILE A 49 21.68 -12.62 4.51
CA ILE A 49 21.64 -12.79 3.05
C ILE A 49 21.73 -11.40 2.43
N ASP A 50 22.87 -11.09 1.81
CA ASP A 50 23.15 -9.81 1.16
C ASP A 50 22.58 -9.72 -0.26
N LYS A 51 22.24 -10.86 -0.86
CA LYS A 51 21.65 -10.95 -2.18
C LYS A 51 20.68 -12.14 -2.28
N ILE A 52 19.50 -11.87 -2.81
CA ILE A 52 18.53 -12.88 -3.27
C ILE A 52 18.32 -12.78 -4.77
N GLU A 53 17.84 -13.87 -5.38
CA GLU A 53 17.42 -13.83 -6.77
C GLU A 53 16.19 -12.90 -6.92
N PRO A 54 16.18 -11.95 -7.88
CA PRO A 54 15.10 -10.97 -8.01
C PRO A 54 13.71 -11.61 -8.15
N GLU A 55 13.59 -12.76 -8.82
CA GLU A 55 12.32 -13.47 -8.97
C GLU A 55 11.74 -14.00 -7.64
N LEU A 56 12.54 -14.08 -6.57
CA LEU A 56 12.09 -14.52 -5.25
C LEU A 56 11.49 -13.39 -4.42
N ILE A 57 11.71 -12.11 -4.79
CA ILE A 57 11.15 -10.97 -4.05
C ILE A 57 9.63 -11.09 -3.99
N SER A 58 9.01 -11.39 -5.13
CA SER A 58 7.57 -11.46 -5.22
C SER A 58 6.96 -12.62 -4.41
N PRO A 59 7.42 -13.87 -4.59
CA PRO A 59 7.02 -14.99 -3.75
C PRO A 59 7.24 -14.76 -2.25
N ILE A 60 8.35 -14.16 -1.84
CA ILE A 60 8.65 -13.90 -0.42
C ILE A 60 7.67 -12.87 0.15
N TYR A 61 7.44 -11.77 -0.56
CA TYR A 61 6.48 -10.77 -0.14
C TYR A 61 5.08 -11.35 0.01
N GLU A 62 4.62 -12.12 -0.98
CA GLU A 62 3.28 -12.71 -0.96
C GLU A 62 3.15 -13.83 0.10
N ASP A 63 4.20 -14.59 0.38
CA ASP A 63 4.21 -15.53 1.50
C ASP A 63 4.04 -14.80 2.85
N LEU A 64 4.84 -13.75 3.10
CA LEU A 64 4.71 -12.96 4.32
C LEU A 64 3.31 -12.34 4.46
N LYS A 65 2.82 -11.73 3.39
CA LYS A 65 1.49 -11.10 3.33
C LYS A 65 0.36 -12.11 3.56
N SER A 66 0.38 -13.26 2.88
CA SER A 66 -0.65 -14.29 3.03
C SER A 66 -0.68 -14.93 4.42
N ASN A 67 0.44 -14.91 5.13
CA ASN A 67 0.55 -15.30 6.54
C ASN A 67 0.20 -14.18 7.54
N GLY A 68 -0.35 -13.05 7.06
CA GLY A 68 -0.74 -11.92 7.90
C GLY A 68 0.43 -11.08 8.43
N LYS A 69 1.65 -11.29 7.93
CA LYS A 69 2.88 -10.59 8.34
C LYS A 69 3.16 -9.40 7.43
N ILE A 70 2.19 -8.48 7.35
CA ILE A 70 2.28 -7.35 6.41
C ILE A 70 3.42 -6.39 6.76
N ASN A 71 3.72 -6.20 8.04
CA ASN A 71 4.79 -5.31 8.49
C ASN A 71 6.16 -5.88 8.11
N GLU A 72 6.35 -7.19 8.27
CA GLU A 72 7.53 -7.91 7.82
C GLU A 72 7.65 -7.93 6.30
N ALA A 73 6.53 -8.08 5.57
CA ALA A 73 6.51 -8.00 4.11
C ALA A 73 6.95 -6.62 3.60
N VAL A 74 6.45 -5.55 4.25
CA VAL A 74 6.86 -4.18 3.94
C VAL A 74 8.31 -3.94 4.36
N SER A 75 8.74 -4.42 5.53
CA SER A 75 10.12 -4.31 6.00
C SER A 75 11.10 -5.04 5.06
N PHE A 76 10.71 -6.20 4.53
CA PHE A 76 11.45 -6.93 3.51
C PHE A 76 11.70 -6.06 2.27
N LEU A 77 10.66 -5.43 1.70
CA LEU A 77 10.82 -4.55 0.52
C LEU A 77 11.59 -3.26 0.81
N LYS A 78 11.68 -2.83 2.07
CA LYS A 78 12.52 -1.70 2.47
C LYS A 78 13.99 -2.10 2.60
N ASN A 79 14.25 -3.34 3.03
CA ASN A 79 15.59 -3.83 3.32
C ASN A 79 16.29 -4.42 2.08
N TYR A 80 15.53 -4.81 1.04
CA TYR A 80 16.04 -5.35 -0.21
C TYR A 80 15.52 -4.54 -1.39
N ASN A 81 16.38 -4.21 -2.35
CA ASN A 81 15.94 -3.59 -3.60
C ASN A 81 15.34 -4.61 -4.58
N ASP A 82 14.76 -4.12 -5.68
CA ASP A 82 14.10 -4.91 -6.74
C ASP A 82 15.06 -5.82 -7.51
N LYS A 83 16.37 -5.65 -7.30
CA LYS A 83 17.44 -6.52 -7.80
C LYS A 83 17.90 -7.54 -6.75
N GLY A 84 17.18 -7.64 -5.63
CA GLY A 84 17.43 -8.58 -4.55
C GLY A 84 18.63 -8.24 -3.68
N LYS A 85 19.25 -7.07 -3.85
CA LYS A 85 20.38 -6.64 -3.03
C LYS A 85 19.88 -6.09 -1.69
N TYR A 86 20.45 -6.56 -0.59
CA TYR A 86 20.26 -5.96 0.72
C TYR A 86 20.85 -4.54 0.75
N ILE A 87 20.06 -3.57 1.18
CA ILE A 87 20.42 -2.14 1.20
C ILE A 87 20.56 -1.56 2.61
N GLY A 88 20.27 -2.36 3.65
CA GLY A 88 20.43 -1.96 5.06
C GLY A 88 19.18 -2.25 5.89
N ASP A 89 19.33 -2.27 7.21
CA ASP A 89 18.20 -2.33 8.14
C ASP A 89 17.64 -0.92 8.34
N VAL A 90 16.34 -0.77 8.09
CA VAL A 90 15.60 0.48 8.30
C VAL A 90 15.60 0.93 9.76
N SER A 91 16.00 0.08 10.72
CA SER A 91 16.09 0.47 12.14
C SER A 91 17.24 1.44 12.48
N ASP A 92 18.32 1.50 11.68
CA ASP A 92 19.58 2.16 12.09
C ASP A 92 20.08 3.26 11.13
N VAL A 93 19.32 3.64 10.10
CA VAL A 93 19.86 4.51 9.06
C VAL A 93 18.85 5.57 8.59
N ASP A 94 19.24 6.85 8.69
CA ASP A 94 18.63 8.04 8.05
C ASP A 94 18.57 7.97 6.49
N ILE A 95 18.67 6.78 5.88
CA ILE A 95 18.87 6.54 4.44
C ILE A 95 17.81 5.56 3.90
N VAL A 96 16.58 5.65 4.41
CA VAL A 96 15.42 5.67 3.50
C VAL A 96 14.65 6.96 3.80
N LYS A 97 15.32 8.10 3.63
CA LYS A 97 14.63 9.21 2.97
C LYS A 97 14.41 8.78 1.52
N ALA A 98 13.49 7.83 1.31
CA ALA A 98 12.73 7.80 0.08
C ALA A 98 12.04 9.15 0.09
N SER A 99 12.69 10.14 -0.51
CA SER A 99 12.04 11.40 -0.74
C SER A 99 10.76 11.05 -1.46
N ASN A 100 9.63 11.38 -0.84
CA ASN A 100 8.37 11.14 -1.50
C ASN A 100 8.49 11.79 -2.88
N PRO A 101 8.24 11.04 -3.95
CA PRO A 101 8.41 11.61 -5.27
C PRO A 101 7.43 12.76 -5.37
N SER A 102 7.88 13.90 -5.92
CA SER A 102 6.89 14.90 -6.29
C SER A 102 6.02 14.34 -7.40
N PHE A 103 4.71 14.54 -7.28
CA PHE A 103 3.74 13.98 -8.21
C PHE A 103 2.59 14.94 -8.49
N TYR A 104 1.97 14.73 -9.65
CA TYR A 104 0.71 15.32 -10.02
C TYR A 104 -0.29 14.21 -10.30
N TYR A 105 -1.56 14.46 -10.05
CA TYR A 105 -2.61 13.51 -10.35
C TYR A 105 -3.91 14.18 -10.75
N GLY A 106 -4.73 13.39 -11.43
CA GLY A 106 -6.15 13.65 -11.60
C GLY A 106 -6.93 12.38 -11.31
N VAL A 107 -8.05 12.51 -10.61
CA VAL A 107 -9.03 11.44 -10.40
C VAL A 107 -10.40 11.89 -10.88
N HIS A 108 -11.08 11.07 -11.66
CA HIS A 108 -12.45 11.29 -12.09
C HIS A 108 -13.40 10.49 -11.22
N LEU A 109 -14.25 11.21 -10.49
CA LEU A 109 -15.26 10.63 -9.60
C LEU A 109 -16.65 10.74 -10.19
N GLN A 110 -17.46 9.70 -9.94
CA GLN A 110 -18.89 9.70 -10.29
C GLN A 110 -19.58 10.96 -9.74
N ASN A 111 -20.37 11.61 -10.60
CA ASN A 111 -21.18 12.79 -10.26
C ASN A 111 -20.38 13.99 -9.72
N THR A 112 -19.06 14.01 -9.91
CA THR A 112 -18.19 15.11 -9.47
C THR A 112 -17.28 15.57 -10.61
N GLY A 113 -16.82 14.65 -11.45
CA GLY A 113 -15.88 14.97 -12.51
C GLY A 113 -14.43 14.83 -12.04
N TRP A 114 -13.52 15.54 -12.72
CA TRP A 114 -12.11 15.53 -12.41
C TRP A 114 -11.77 16.38 -11.18
N ILE A 115 -11.04 15.77 -10.26
CA ILE A 115 -10.35 16.42 -9.15
C ILE A 115 -8.86 16.29 -9.39
N TYR A 116 -8.12 17.37 -9.17
CA TYR A 116 -6.68 17.42 -9.40
C TYR A 116 -5.94 17.69 -8.11
N GLY A 117 -4.72 17.18 -8.02
CA GLY A 117 -3.84 17.49 -6.91
C GLY A 117 -2.38 17.25 -7.28
N ASN A 118 -1.51 17.64 -6.36
CA ASN A 118 -0.08 17.42 -6.45
C ASN A 118 0.52 17.34 -5.06
N ASP A 119 1.67 16.69 -4.96
CA ASP A 119 2.59 16.86 -3.84
C ASP A 119 3.94 17.33 -4.39
N SER A 120 4.38 18.49 -3.90
CA SER A 120 5.68 19.06 -4.23
C SER A 120 6.71 18.83 -3.11
N SER A 121 6.28 18.27 -1.97
CA SER A 121 7.15 17.97 -0.84
C SER A 121 7.98 16.72 -1.13
N VAL A 122 9.30 16.92 -1.12
CA VAL A 122 10.32 15.87 -1.21
C VAL A 122 10.63 15.32 0.20
N ASP A 123 10.10 15.94 1.26
CA ASP A 123 10.38 15.57 2.66
C ASP A 123 9.45 16.27 3.67
N VAL A 124 8.28 15.65 3.93
CA VAL A 124 7.56 15.57 5.23
C VAL A 124 6.40 14.59 5.01
N THR A 125 6.58 13.34 5.44
CA THR A 125 5.70 12.21 5.08
C THR A 125 4.32 12.26 5.76
N PRO A 126 3.21 12.17 5.01
CA PRO A 126 2.19 11.18 5.35
C PRO A 126 2.73 9.78 5.00
N SER A 127 2.35 8.78 5.79
CA SER A 127 2.76 7.39 5.56
C SER A 127 2.17 6.77 4.28
N TYR A 128 1.28 7.48 3.57
CA TYR A 128 0.69 7.13 2.28
C TYR A 128 -0.09 8.33 1.69
N TYR A 129 -0.41 8.27 0.40
CA TYR A 129 -1.24 9.23 -0.32
C TYR A 129 -2.57 8.63 -0.71
N THR A 130 -3.70 9.30 -0.41
CA THR A 130 -5.05 8.80 -0.75
C THR A 130 -5.62 9.54 -1.96
N PHE A 131 -6.20 8.77 -2.89
CA PHE A 131 -6.78 9.24 -4.14
C PHE A 131 -8.23 8.76 -4.23
N GLY A 132 -9.17 9.67 -4.43
CA GLY A 132 -10.61 9.37 -4.44
C GLY A 132 -11.28 9.69 -3.11
N THR A 133 -12.34 8.96 -2.75
CA THR A 133 -13.14 9.22 -1.54
C THR A 133 -13.42 7.95 -0.75
N THR A 134 -13.38 8.04 0.58
CA THR A 134 -13.77 6.96 1.49
C THR A 134 -15.10 7.30 2.15
N GLY A 135 -16.07 6.37 2.17
CA GLY A 135 -17.35 6.55 2.88
C GLY A 135 -18.37 7.47 2.18
N GLU A 136 -17.98 8.18 1.13
CA GLU A 136 -18.83 9.09 0.36
C GLU A 136 -19.68 8.39 -0.72
N HIS A 137 -19.55 7.06 -0.86
CA HIS A 137 -20.26 6.25 -1.84
C HIS A 137 -20.02 6.64 -3.31
N ARG A 138 -18.95 7.41 -3.59
CA ARG A 138 -18.55 7.81 -4.95
C ARG A 138 -17.46 6.86 -5.46
N ARG A 139 -17.67 6.33 -6.66
CA ARG A 139 -16.68 5.49 -7.35
C ARG A 139 -15.66 6.31 -8.13
N LEU A 140 -14.46 5.75 -8.25
CA LEU A 140 -13.50 6.12 -9.27
C LEU A 140 -13.94 5.55 -10.63
N GLU A 141 -13.84 6.40 -11.65
CA GLU A 141 -14.16 6.05 -13.05
C GLU A 141 -12.93 6.16 -13.96
N ALA A 142 -12.03 7.12 -13.66
CA ALA A 142 -10.75 7.28 -14.35
C ALA A 142 -9.71 7.93 -13.43
N PHE A 143 -8.43 7.75 -13.72
CA PHE A 143 -7.37 8.53 -13.09
C PHE A 143 -6.14 8.62 -13.99
N TYR A 144 -5.25 9.56 -13.65
CA TYR A 144 -3.88 9.57 -14.12
C TYR A 144 -2.95 9.99 -12.97
N LEU A 145 -1.72 9.48 -13.04
CA LEU A 145 -0.61 9.84 -12.15
C LEU A 145 0.57 10.30 -13.01
N ILE A 146 1.32 11.27 -12.53
CA ILE A 146 2.59 11.75 -13.09
C ILE A 146 3.58 11.78 -11.93
N LEU A 147 4.68 11.03 -12.05
CA LEU A 147 5.82 11.17 -11.16
C LEU A 147 6.89 12.03 -11.81
N ASN A 148 7.51 12.91 -11.03
CA ASN A 148 8.70 13.61 -11.49
C ASN A 148 9.92 12.68 -11.40
N ASN A 149 10.79 12.73 -12.42
CA ASN A 149 12.06 12.00 -12.51
C ASN A 149 11.98 10.46 -12.66
N THR A 150 10.78 9.89 -12.75
CA THR A 150 10.60 8.45 -13.00
C THR A 150 9.26 8.16 -13.70
N ASN A 151 9.05 6.93 -14.19
CA ASN A 151 7.77 6.49 -14.73
C ASN A 151 6.95 5.74 -13.69
N ILE A 152 5.66 6.06 -13.69
CA ILE A 152 4.59 5.25 -13.10
C ILE A 152 3.66 4.80 -14.20
N CYS A 153 3.41 3.50 -14.23
CA CYS A 153 2.47 2.84 -15.11
C CYS A 153 1.35 2.22 -14.30
N TYR A 154 0.16 2.16 -14.89
CA TYR A 154 -1.04 1.72 -14.23
C TYR A 154 -2.06 1.19 -15.21
N GLU A 155 -2.85 0.24 -14.72
CA GLU A 155 -3.99 -0.34 -15.41
C GLU A 155 -5.22 -0.26 -14.50
N SER A 156 -6.39 -0.18 -15.11
CA SER A 156 -7.66 -0.28 -14.40
C SER A 156 -8.50 -1.44 -14.91
N HIS A 157 -9.09 -2.18 -13.98
CA HIS A 157 -10.12 -3.15 -14.28
C HIS A 157 -11.48 -2.46 -14.18
N LEU A 158 -12.14 -2.30 -15.32
CA LEU A 158 -13.44 -1.65 -15.39
C LEU A 158 -14.59 -2.65 -15.52
N GLN A 159 -15.75 -2.26 -14.99
CA GLN A 159 -16.99 -3.00 -15.20
C GLN A 159 -17.26 -3.26 -16.69
N ASN A 160 -17.48 -4.53 -17.03
CA ASN A 160 -17.80 -5.05 -18.37
C ASN A 160 -16.72 -4.79 -19.45
N ILE A 161 -15.54 -4.26 -19.09
CA ILE A 161 -14.40 -4.08 -20.00
C ILE A 161 -13.20 -4.92 -19.53
N GLY A 162 -13.03 -5.06 -18.21
CA GLY A 162 -11.87 -5.72 -17.63
C GLY A 162 -10.60 -4.88 -17.77
N TRP A 163 -9.47 -5.55 -17.98
CA TRP A 163 -8.14 -4.94 -18.16
C TRP A 163 -7.85 -4.51 -19.61
N ASN A 164 -8.83 -4.56 -20.51
CA ASN A 164 -8.62 -4.44 -21.96
C ASN A 164 -8.34 -3.01 -22.46
N GLN A 165 -8.14 -2.04 -21.57
CA GLN A 165 -7.74 -0.68 -21.94
C GLN A 165 -6.22 -0.54 -22.14
N GLY A 166 -5.44 -1.53 -21.69
CA GLY A 166 -3.98 -1.50 -21.74
C GLY A 166 -3.34 -0.68 -20.62
N VAL A 167 -2.02 -0.63 -20.65
CA VAL A 167 -1.20 0.08 -19.67
C VAL A 167 -1.12 1.56 -20.02
N SER A 168 -1.51 2.40 -19.07
CA SER A 168 -1.30 3.85 -19.13
C SER A 168 -0.10 4.22 -18.28
N CYS A 169 0.72 5.16 -18.73
CA CYS A 169 1.83 5.68 -17.93
C CYS A 169 1.82 7.21 -17.94
N ASN A 170 2.31 7.82 -16.87
CA ASN A 170 2.63 9.25 -16.75
C ASN A 170 1.68 10.21 -17.48
N GLY A 171 0.59 10.59 -16.81
CA GLY A 171 -0.41 11.54 -17.32
C GLY A 171 -1.41 10.94 -18.31
N SER A 172 -1.13 9.77 -18.87
CA SER A 172 -2.10 9.04 -19.70
C SER A 172 -3.26 8.54 -18.85
N ILE A 173 -4.49 8.83 -19.25
CA ILE A 173 -5.68 8.41 -18.49
C ILE A 173 -5.82 6.88 -18.54
N THR A 174 -6.11 6.25 -17.40
CA THR A 174 -6.74 4.93 -17.35
C THR A 174 -8.17 5.07 -16.86
N GLY A 175 -9.07 4.18 -17.31
CA GLY A 175 -10.48 4.25 -16.98
C GLY A 175 -11.32 4.92 -18.07
N THR A 176 -12.53 5.36 -17.71
CA THR A 176 -13.46 6.03 -18.63
C THR A 176 -14.08 7.27 -17.98
N THR A 177 -14.24 8.33 -18.75
CA THR A 177 -14.96 9.54 -18.32
C THR A 177 -16.32 9.59 -19.01
N GLY A 178 -17.40 9.84 -18.25
CA GLY A 178 -18.74 10.01 -18.81
C GLY A 178 -19.48 8.74 -19.21
N GLU A 179 -18.83 7.57 -19.17
CA GLU A 179 -19.46 6.28 -19.50
C GLU A 179 -20.17 5.61 -18.33
N SER A 180 -20.14 6.22 -17.13
CA SER A 180 -20.73 5.66 -15.91
C SER A 180 -20.22 4.25 -15.53
N ARG A 181 -19.00 3.88 -15.94
CA ARG A 181 -18.38 2.60 -15.59
C ARG A 181 -17.58 2.75 -14.31
N ARG A 182 -17.79 1.81 -13.39
CA ARG A 182 -16.97 1.72 -12.17
C ARG A 182 -15.63 1.04 -12.46
N MET A 183 -14.60 1.54 -11.81
CA MET A 183 -13.38 0.79 -11.58
C MET A 183 -13.61 -0.23 -10.46
N GLU A 184 -13.03 -1.42 -10.58
CA GLU A 184 -13.16 -2.53 -9.60
C GLU A 184 -11.81 -2.97 -9.04
N ALA A 185 -10.74 -2.81 -9.81
CA ALA A 185 -9.37 -3.09 -9.40
C ALA A 185 -8.36 -2.22 -10.16
N ILE A 186 -7.14 -2.14 -9.64
CA ILE A 186 -6.01 -1.44 -10.24
C ILE A 186 -4.73 -2.28 -10.16
N LYS A 187 -3.81 -2.00 -11.09
CA LYS A 187 -2.40 -2.39 -11.01
C LYS A 187 -1.57 -1.13 -11.17
N ILE A 188 -0.47 -1.03 -10.43
CA ILE A 188 0.44 0.11 -10.48
C ILE A 188 1.88 -0.40 -10.38
N SER A 189 2.77 0.10 -11.23
CA SER A 189 4.17 -0.27 -11.24
C SER A 189 5.07 0.94 -11.50
N LEU A 190 6.30 0.85 -11.00
CA LEU A 190 7.40 1.75 -11.35
C LEU A 190 8.31 1.07 -12.37
N ASP A 191 9.16 1.85 -13.04
CA ASP A 191 10.27 1.30 -13.81
C ASP A 191 11.22 0.48 -12.91
N SER A 192 11.85 -0.55 -13.49
CA SER A 192 12.84 -1.34 -12.76
C SER A 192 14.06 -0.48 -12.37
N GLY A 193 14.59 -0.73 -11.18
CA GLY A 193 15.72 -0.04 -10.59
C GLY A 193 15.35 1.28 -9.92
N VAL A 194 14.06 1.66 -9.87
CA VAL A 194 13.58 2.88 -9.23
C VAL A 194 13.16 2.64 -7.78
N GLY A 195 12.43 1.54 -7.53
CA GLY A 195 11.82 1.30 -6.23
C GLY A 195 10.64 0.34 -6.27
N PHE A 196 9.92 0.31 -5.16
CA PHE A 196 8.60 -0.29 -5.06
C PHE A 196 7.53 0.79 -4.88
N VAL A 197 6.39 0.62 -5.55
CA VAL A 197 5.15 1.29 -5.20
C VAL A 197 4.23 0.28 -4.53
N LEU A 198 3.81 0.57 -3.31
CA LEU A 198 2.79 -0.17 -2.61
C LEU A 198 1.46 0.56 -2.75
N TYR A 199 0.39 -0.19 -2.95
CA TYR A 199 -0.94 0.37 -3.08
C TYR A 199 -2.03 -0.52 -2.53
N GLN A 200 -3.16 0.11 -2.24
CA GLN A 200 -4.31 -0.59 -1.70
C GLN A 200 -5.60 0.09 -2.12
N ALA A 201 -6.62 -0.71 -2.43
CA ALA A 201 -7.94 -0.24 -2.80
C ALA A 201 -8.82 -0.07 -1.57
N HIS A 202 -9.68 0.95 -1.62
CA HIS A 202 -10.87 1.07 -0.80
C HIS A 202 -12.09 0.69 -1.63
N LEU A 203 -12.75 -0.39 -1.24
CA LEU A 203 -13.88 -0.96 -1.97
C LEU A 203 -15.19 -0.67 -1.25
N ALA A 204 -16.24 -0.39 -2.03
CA ALA A 204 -17.57 -0.18 -1.48
C ALA A 204 -18.05 -1.41 -0.67
N GLY A 205 -18.54 -1.14 0.55
CA GLY A 205 -19.07 -2.15 1.46
C GLY A 205 -18.02 -3.03 2.15
N THR A 206 -16.73 -2.84 1.86
CA THR A 206 -15.62 -3.57 2.51
C THR A 206 -14.64 -2.63 3.20
N GLY A 207 -14.43 -1.44 2.63
CA GLY A 207 -13.43 -0.50 3.11
C GLY A 207 -12.07 -0.76 2.49
N TRP A 208 -11.01 -0.35 3.19
CA TRP A 208 -9.63 -0.65 2.82
C TRP A 208 -9.36 -2.15 2.87
N GLU A 209 -8.61 -2.68 1.89
CA GLU A 209 -8.11 -4.05 1.99
C GLU A 209 -7.23 -4.22 3.25
N SER A 210 -6.95 -5.45 3.67
CA SER A 210 -6.09 -5.71 4.84
C SER A 210 -4.59 -5.66 4.50
N GLY A 211 -4.23 -5.94 3.26
CA GLY A 211 -2.84 -5.99 2.78
C GLY A 211 -2.61 -5.06 1.60
N TRP A 212 -1.35 -4.71 1.37
CA TRP A 212 -0.94 -3.90 0.23
C TRP A 212 -0.61 -4.81 -0.96
N ALA A 213 -0.92 -4.36 -2.18
CA ALA A 213 -0.30 -4.84 -3.40
C ALA A 213 0.99 -4.04 -3.65
N TYR A 214 1.89 -4.56 -4.48
CA TYR A 214 3.05 -3.82 -4.96
C TYR A 214 3.32 -4.14 -6.42
N ASN A 215 4.00 -3.23 -7.12
CA ASN A 215 4.52 -3.36 -8.49
C ASN A 215 3.79 -4.36 -9.40
N GLY A 216 2.61 -3.99 -9.89
CA GLY A 216 1.87 -4.75 -10.91
C GLY A 216 0.90 -5.79 -10.36
N ASP A 217 0.91 -6.06 -9.05
CA ASP A 217 -0.07 -6.93 -8.41
C ASP A 217 -1.48 -6.34 -8.43
N VAL A 218 -2.51 -7.18 -8.33
CA VAL A 218 -3.90 -6.69 -8.34
C VAL A 218 -4.26 -6.16 -6.95
N SER A 219 -4.79 -4.94 -6.90
CA SER A 219 -5.49 -4.40 -5.73
C SER A 219 -6.95 -4.11 -6.10
N GLY A 220 -7.89 -4.58 -5.29
CA GLY A 220 -9.33 -4.55 -5.58
C GLY A 220 -9.88 -5.93 -5.94
N THR A 221 -11.01 -5.95 -6.65
CA THR A 221 -11.71 -7.20 -6.97
C THR A 221 -12.07 -7.32 -8.44
N ILE A 222 -12.08 -8.56 -8.94
CA ILE A 222 -12.49 -8.89 -10.29
C ILE A 222 -13.80 -9.68 -10.21
N GLY A 223 -14.83 -9.24 -10.93
CA GLY A 223 -16.10 -9.97 -11.05
C GLY A 223 -17.02 -9.95 -9.81
N GLN A 224 -16.61 -9.30 -8.72
CA GLN A 224 -17.41 -9.21 -7.49
C GLN A 224 -18.38 -8.02 -7.47
N SER A 225 -18.41 -7.21 -8.54
CA SER A 225 -19.24 -6.01 -8.66
C SER A 225 -19.04 -4.96 -7.56
N ARG A 226 -17.89 -4.98 -6.88
CA ARG A 226 -17.50 -3.96 -5.90
C ARG A 226 -16.77 -2.82 -6.61
N ARG A 227 -17.31 -1.61 -6.48
CA ARG A 227 -16.68 -0.40 -7.02
C ARG A 227 -15.52 0.03 -6.11
N LEU A 228 -14.43 0.45 -6.74
CA LEU A 228 -13.31 1.13 -6.10
C LEU A 228 -13.69 2.60 -5.88
N GLU A 229 -13.58 3.06 -4.64
CA GLU A 229 -13.97 4.42 -4.22
C GLU A 229 -12.75 5.30 -3.98
N ALA A 230 -11.69 4.70 -3.46
CA ALA A 230 -10.38 5.31 -3.31
C ALA A 230 -9.28 4.27 -3.49
N PHE A 231 -8.05 4.74 -3.67
CA PHE A 231 -6.85 3.94 -3.45
C PHE A 231 -5.82 4.76 -2.68
N ARG A 232 -4.88 4.09 -2.04
CA ARG A 232 -3.74 4.74 -1.38
C ARG A 232 -2.42 4.23 -1.94
N LEU A 233 -1.41 5.09 -2.00
CA LEU A 233 -0.06 4.78 -2.49
C LEU A 233 0.99 5.05 -1.41
N ARG A 234 2.03 4.23 -1.40
CA ARG A 234 3.27 4.45 -0.66
C ARG A 234 4.45 4.13 -1.58
N PHE A 235 5.44 5.00 -1.61
CA PHE A 235 6.65 4.80 -2.42
C PHE A 235 7.82 4.36 -1.53
N LEU A 236 8.58 3.38 -1.99
CA LEU A 236 9.85 2.94 -1.43
C LEU A 236 10.91 3.08 -2.53
N LEU A 237 11.55 4.23 -2.62
CA LEU A 237 12.52 4.56 -3.68
C LEU A 237 13.96 4.33 -3.19
N TYR A 238 14.88 4.00 -4.12
CA TYR A 238 16.31 3.78 -3.84
C TYR A 238 17.16 5.06 -3.91
#